data_AF-A0A423Y186-F1
#
_entry.id   AF-A0A423Y186-F1
#
_cell.length_a   1.000
_cell.length_b   1.000
_cell.length_c   1.000
_cell.angle_alpha   90.00
_cell.angle_beta   90.00
_cell.angle_gamma   90.00
#
_symmetry.space_group_name_H-M   'P 1'
#
loop_
_entity.id
_entity.type
_entity.pdbx_description
1 polymer ?
#
loop_
_entity_poly.entity_id
_entity_poly.type
_entity_poly.pdbx_seq_one_letter_code
_entity_poly.pdbx_strand_id
1 'polypeptide(L)'
;MFNLQRIEPAFTEDSYGFTQSLLAYINGDSDNSPALHTLSEIVRRAWQEHSAADEKIAQHTLFIIYQSVLSHPLSTPAARQYDSAVLEIKNIIEQQWMAHEFVGLVIPDEVNTSKNYGDYLKTVWQTHNASHHPLFEFLEKDASTQQLYYFFKSDSALNLIFFDLVAYTLIGSQPETRGTISENLWDEIGHGDNVFTHVNLYKDVLARQDITLPTNHYIDMYGTEALAGHNAFMLGCVNRKHYYKLLGVMAMTEVLDPPQYTKLVNGCLRLGLIDRDVKYYTEHITIDIKHGDDWLYNVIDVIANRDPATRREFYLGSLLRLRTAERYYDQLMQKLLAL
;
A
#
# COMPACT_ATOMS: atom_id res chain seq x y z
N MET A 1 12.90 6.27 2.27
CA MET A 1 11.44 6.11 2.49
C MET A 1 11.05 6.15 3.96
N PHE A 2 11.77 5.46 4.84
CA PHE A 2 11.59 5.56 6.30
C PHE A 2 12.91 5.93 6.98
N ASN A 3 12.81 6.56 8.15
CA ASN A 3 13.88 7.11 8.97
C ASN A 3 14.86 8.05 8.22
N LEU A 4 14.39 8.74 7.18
CA LEU A 4 15.18 9.74 6.45
C LEU A 4 15.13 11.11 7.13
N GLN A 5 16.21 11.88 7.02
CA GLN A 5 16.26 13.27 7.51
C GLN A 5 15.44 14.24 6.66
N ARG A 6 15.15 13.86 5.41
CA ARG A 6 14.43 14.67 4.43
C ARG A 6 13.50 13.76 3.63
N ILE A 7 12.34 14.27 3.25
CA ILE A 7 11.41 13.55 2.37
C ILE A 7 11.92 13.61 0.94
N GLU A 8 11.98 12.45 0.31
CA GLU A 8 12.29 12.28 -1.11
C GLU A 8 10.98 12.04 -1.89
N PRO A 9 10.77 12.74 -3.02
CA PRO A 9 9.57 12.57 -3.82
C PRO A 9 9.73 11.45 -4.87
N ALA A 10 8.60 10.88 -5.33
CA ALA A 10 8.56 10.06 -6.55
C ALA A 10 8.90 10.88 -7.82
N PHE A 11 8.53 12.16 -7.89
CA PHE A 11 8.92 13.08 -8.96
C PHE A 11 8.99 14.52 -8.44
N THR A 12 9.77 15.39 -9.08
CA THR A 12 10.01 16.76 -8.60
C THR A 12 9.23 17.83 -9.35
N GLU A 13 8.93 17.61 -10.63
CA GLU A 13 8.32 18.60 -11.50
C GLU A 13 6.83 18.30 -11.73
N ASP A 14 6.02 19.35 -11.64
CA ASP A 14 4.61 19.36 -12.03
C ASP A 14 4.25 20.70 -12.66
N SER A 15 3.10 20.77 -13.33
CA SER A 15 2.65 21.94 -14.09
C SER A 15 2.36 23.19 -13.23
N TYR A 16 2.30 23.05 -11.91
CA TYR A 16 1.97 24.12 -10.97
C TYR A 16 3.14 24.53 -10.07
N GLY A 17 4.23 23.77 -10.05
CA GLY A 17 5.29 23.88 -9.04
C GLY A 17 4.83 23.50 -7.63
N PHE A 18 3.71 22.78 -7.50
CA PHE A 18 3.08 22.49 -6.22
C PHE A 18 3.92 21.53 -5.37
N THR A 19 4.44 20.48 -6.01
CA THR A 19 5.31 19.46 -5.42
C THR A 19 6.58 20.08 -4.85
N GLN A 20 7.25 20.93 -5.63
CA GLN A 20 8.46 21.61 -5.19
C GLN A 20 8.19 22.54 -4.00
N SER A 21 7.09 23.30 -4.04
CA SER A 21 6.67 24.17 -2.94
C SER A 21 6.39 23.36 -1.66
N LEU A 22 5.69 22.23 -1.78
CA LEU A 22 5.39 21.34 -0.65
C LEU A 22 6.65 20.72 -0.05
N LEU A 23 7.57 20.24 -0.89
CA LEU A 23 8.84 19.67 -0.44
C LEU A 23 9.70 20.70 0.29
N ALA A 24 9.80 21.91 -0.26
CA ALA A 24 10.53 23.00 0.39
C ALA A 24 9.93 23.32 1.76
N TYR A 25 8.60 23.35 1.86
CA TYR A 25 7.90 23.59 3.11
C TYR A 25 8.11 22.48 4.15
N ILE A 26 7.84 21.22 3.77
CA ILE A 26 7.91 20.07 4.69
C ILE A 26 9.35 19.79 5.14
N ASN A 27 10.34 19.96 4.26
CA ASN A 27 11.74 19.78 4.62
C ASN A 27 12.35 20.97 5.37
N GLY A 28 11.63 22.09 5.51
CA GLY A 28 12.09 23.29 6.22
C GLY A 28 13.02 24.20 5.41
N ASP A 29 13.02 24.08 4.08
CA ASP A 29 13.76 24.99 3.20
C ASP A 29 12.99 26.30 2.95
N SER A 30 11.69 26.31 3.26
CA SER A 30 10.79 27.46 3.14
C SER A 30 9.76 27.46 4.27
N ASP A 31 9.42 28.64 4.80
CA ASP A 31 8.29 28.81 5.72
C ASP A 31 6.96 29.11 5.00
N ASN A 32 7.00 29.29 3.68
CA ASN A 32 5.78 29.50 2.88
C ASN A 32 5.17 28.15 2.51
N SER A 33 3.95 27.88 2.99
CA SER A 33 3.19 26.70 2.60
C SER A 33 2.67 26.82 1.15
N PRO A 34 2.40 25.69 0.47
CA PRO A 34 1.77 25.70 -0.85
C PRO A 34 0.43 26.44 -0.87
N ALA A 35 0.11 27.07 -2.00
CA ALA A 35 -1.10 27.87 -2.11
C ALA A 35 -2.36 26.99 -2.26
N LEU A 36 -3.34 27.17 -1.39
CA LEU A 36 -4.56 26.35 -1.36
C LEU A 36 -5.45 26.51 -2.61
N HIS A 37 -5.38 27.65 -3.30
CA HIS A 37 -6.13 27.83 -4.55
C HIS A 37 -5.59 26.91 -5.66
N THR A 38 -4.26 26.72 -5.72
CA THR A 38 -3.60 25.77 -6.63
C THR A 38 -4.01 24.34 -6.30
N LEU A 39 -4.02 23.98 -5.01
CA LEU A 39 -4.50 22.67 -4.57
C LEU A 39 -5.96 22.43 -4.99
N SER A 40 -6.82 23.44 -4.82
CA SER A 40 -8.23 23.37 -5.18
C SER A 40 -8.40 23.11 -6.69
N GLU A 41 -7.57 23.73 -7.53
CA GLU A 41 -7.56 23.47 -8.97
C GLU A 41 -7.11 22.04 -9.29
N ILE A 42 -5.99 21.58 -8.72
CA ILE A 42 -5.46 20.22 -8.91
C ILE A 42 -6.53 19.18 -8.57
N VAL A 43 -7.12 19.28 -7.37
CA VAL A 43 -8.08 18.30 -6.85
C VAL A 43 -9.37 18.28 -7.67
N ARG A 44 -9.85 19.45 -8.10
CA ARG A 44 -11.01 19.57 -8.99
C ARG A 44 -10.72 18.91 -10.35
N ARG A 45 -9.58 19.19 -10.96
CA ARG A 45 -9.19 18.62 -12.26
C ARG A 45 -8.96 17.11 -12.17
N ALA A 46 -8.34 16.63 -11.10
CA ALA A 46 -8.10 15.22 -10.85
C ALA A 46 -9.41 14.41 -10.88
N TRP A 47 -10.39 14.77 -10.03
CA TRP A 47 -11.52 13.88 -9.75
C TRP A 47 -12.89 14.35 -10.26
N GLN A 48 -13.02 15.61 -10.72
CA GLN A 48 -14.24 16.09 -11.39
C GLN A 48 -14.06 16.20 -12.90
N GLU A 49 -12.84 16.48 -13.38
CA GLU A 49 -12.54 16.56 -14.82
C GLU A 49 -11.71 15.38 -15.34
N HIS A 50 -11.40 14.41 -14.47
CA HIS A 50 -10.69 13.16 -14.81
C HIS A 50 -9.31 13.39 -15.45
N SER A 51 -8.58 14.41 -15.00
CA SER A 51 -7.22 14.66 -15.47
C SER A 51 -6.22 13.73 -14.75
N ALA A 52 -5.69 12.76 -15.49
CA ALA A 52 -4.70 11.80 -14.98
C ALA A 52 -3.42 12.48 -14.47
N ALA A 53 -3.01 13.59 -15.09
CA ALA A 53 -1.84 14.36 -14.66
C ALA A 53 -2.08 15.02 -13.29
N ASP A 54 -3.27 15.60 -13.08
CA ASP A 54 -3.63 16.25 -11.82
C ASP A 54 -3.88 15.21 -10.71
N GLU A 55 -4.45 14.05 -11.04
CA GLU A 55 -4.59 12.95 -10.08
C GLU A 55 -3.22 12.43 -9.60
N LYS A 56 -2.24 12.33 -10.51
CA LYS A 56 -0.87 11.98 -10.15
C LYS A 56 -0.29 12.95 -9.12
N ILE A 57 -0.48 14.25 -9.32
CA ILE A 57 -0.01 15.30 -8.39
C ILE A 57 -0.72 15.19 -7.04
N ALA A 58 -2.03 14.97 -7.03
CA ALA A 58 -2.82 14.82 -5.81
C ALA A 58 -2.39 13.59 -4.99
N GLN A 59 -2.24 12.43 -5.62
CA GLN A 59 -1.78 11.20 -4.96
C GLN A 59 -0.34 11.33 -4.47
N HIS A 60 0.53 11.97 -5.25
CA HIS A 60 1.91 12.19 -4.86
C HIS A 60 2.04 13.18 -3.69
N THR A 61 1.18 14.20 -3.65
CA THR A 61 1.08 15.11 -2.50
C THR A 61 0.75 14.35 -1.22
N LEU A 62 -0.24 13.46 -1.24
CA LEU A 62 -0.55 12.61 -0.09
C LEU A 62 0.63 11.71 0.29
N PHE A 63 1.28 11.10 -0.69
CA PHE A 63 2.45 10.26 -0.46
C PHE A 63 3.59 11.01 0.23
N ILE A 64 3.90 12.25 -0.21
CA ILE A 64 4.88 13.12 0.46
C ILE A 64 4.46 13.39 1.91
N ILE A 65 3.20 13.76 2.14
CA ILE A 65 2.73 14.08 3.49
C ILE A 65 2.81 12.85 4.39
N TYR A 66 2.40 11.68 3.92
CA TYR A 66 2.46 10.44 4.69
C TYR A 66 3.89 10.04 5.05
N GLN A 67 4.89 10.32 4.22
CA GLN A 67 6.28 10.05 4.59
C GLN A 67 6.76 10.81 5.84
N SER A 68 6.08 11.90 6.25
CA SER A 68 6.43 12.62 7.49
C SER A 68 6.34 11.75 8.74
N VAL A 69 5.39 10.80 8.80
CA VAL A 69 5.23 9.91 9.97
C VAL A 69 6.26 8.79 10.00
N LEU A 70 6.89 8.50 8.85
CA LEU A 70 7.95 7.52 8.71
C LEU A 70 9.34 8.18 8.73
N SER A 71 9.42 9.50 8.81
CA SER A 71 10.69 10.24 8.75
C SER A 71 11.50 10.09 10.05
N HIS A 72 12.78 10.46 10.00
CA HIS A 72 13.63 10.42 11.19
C HIS A 72 13.03 11.30 12.31
N PRO A 73 12.94 10.83 13.58
CA PRO A 73 12.23 11.56 14.64
C PRO A 73 12.73 12.97 14.94
N LEU A 74 14.01 13.26 14.65
CA LEU A 74 14.62 14.58 14.82
C LEU A 74 14.63 15.44 13.54
N SER A 75 13.98 14.98 12.47
CA SER A 75 13.94 15.69 11.19
C SER A 75 12.87 16.78 11.17
N THR A 76 13.05 17.80 10.32
CA THR A 76 12.02 18.82 10.11
C THR A 76 10.69 18.22 9.62
N PRO A 77 10.67 17.27 8.66
CA PRO A 77 9.44 16.60 8.28
C PRO A 77 8.66 15.98 9.43
N ALA A 78 9.33 15.29 10.36
CA ALA A 78 8.68 14.70 11.53
C ALA A 78 8.05 15.79 12.44
N ALA A 79 8.71 16.93 12.61
CA ALA A 79 8.15 18.07 13.34
C ALA A 79 6.93 18.70 12.64
N ARG A 80 6.81 18.55 11.31
CA ARG A 80 5.70 19.07 10.48
C ARG A 80 4.53 18.11 10.32
N GLN A 81 4.57 16.89 10.87
CA GLN A 81 3.52 15.89 10.68
C GLN A 81 2.11 16.35 11.13
N TYR A 82 2.03 17.29 12.07
CA TYR A 82 0.78 17.88 12.57
C TYR A 82 0.70 19.40 12.33
N ASP A 83 1.51 19.92 11.41
CA ASP A 83 1.43 21.30 10.97
C ASP A 83 0.06 21.60 10.34
N SER A 84 -0.54 22.75 10.66
CA SER A 84 -1.90 23.07 10.22
C SER A 84 -2.05 23.14 8.70
N ALA A 85 -1.04 23.65 7.98
CA ALA A 85 -1.10 23.74 6.52
C ALA A 85 -0.96 22.35 5.89
N VAL A 86 -0.07 21.51 6.42
CA VAL A 86 0.09 20.11 5.98
C VAL A 86 -1.22 19.33 6.18
N LEU A 87 -1.85 19.48 7.36
CA LEU A 87 -3.10 18.80 7.67
C LEU A 87 -4.26 19.30 6.81
N GLU A 88 -4.33 20.59 6.50
CA GLU A 88 -5.36 21.15 5.62
C GLU A 88 -5.25 20.57 4.20
N ILE A 89 -4.04 20.58 3.62
CA ILE A 89 -3.76 19.99 2.30
C ILE A 89 -4.15 18.51 2.28
N LYS A 90 -3.67 17.73 3.25
CA LYS A 90 -3.97 16.30 3.40
C LYS A 90 -5.48 16.06 3.47
N ASN A 91 -6.19 16.78 4.33
CA ASN A 91 -7.62 16.58 4.54
C ASN A 91 -8.44 16.88 3.27
N ILE A 92 -8.09 17.92 2.52
CA ILE A 92 -8.76 18.24 1.26
C ILE A 92 -8.62 17.09 0.27
N ILE A 93 -7.40 16.58 0.09
CA ILE A 93 -7.13 15.53 -0.90
C ILE A 93 -7.76 14.20 -0.46
N GLU A 94 -7.62 13.80 0.80
CA GLU A 94 -8.23 12.56 1.32
C GLU A 94 -9.76 12.55 1.14
N GLN A 95 -10.42 13.66 1.44
CA GLN A 95 -11.88 13.75 1.31
C GLN A 95 -12.33 13.61 -0.14
N GLN A 96 -11.65 14.29 -1.06
CA GLN A 96 -12.00 14.29 -2.47
C GLN A 96 -11.67 12.95 -3.12
N TRP A 97 -10.53 12.33 -2.77
CA TRP A 97 -10.19 10.98 -3.22
C TRP A 97 -11.21 9.95 -2.72
N MET A 98 -11.55 9.95 -1.43
CA MET A 98 -12.51 8.98 -0.88
C MET A 98 -13.92 9.17 -1.44
N ALA A 99 -14.34 10.42 -1.70
CA ALA A 99 -15.60 10.68 -2.38
C ALA A 99 -15.60 10.14 -3.81
N HIS A 100 -14.50 10.32 -4.53
CA HIS A 100 -14.32 9.82 -5.90
C HIS A 100 -14.25 8.29 -5.96
N GLU A 101 -13.43 7.65 -5.13
CA GLU A 101 -13.19 6.19 -5.16
C GLU A 101 -14.49 5.39 -4.95
N PHE A 102 -15.41 5.93 -4.15
CA PHE A 102 -16.68 5.28 -3.82
C PHE A 102 -17.90 5.96 -4.44
N VAL A 103 -17.69 6.86 -5.42
CA VAL A 103 -18.80 7.50 -6.14
C VAL A 103 -19.65 6.43 -6.83
N GLY A 104 -20.97 6.49 -6.62
CA GLY A 104 -21.90 5.52 -7.21
C GLY A 104 -21.81 4.09 -6.66
N LEU A 105 -20.98 3.82 -5.65
CA LEU A 105 -20.89 2.48 -5.04
C LEU A 105 -22.20 2.14 -4.32
N VAL A 106 -22.83 1.06 -4.77
CA VAL A 106 -23.95 0.42 -4.06
C VAL A 106 -23.37 -0.62 -3.11
N ILE A 107 -23.67 -0.50 -1.82
CA ILE A 107 -23.26 -1.47 -0.81
C ILE A 107 -24.20 -2.67 -0.88
N PRO A 108 -23.71 -3.90 -1.16
CA PRO A 108 -24.56 -5.09 -1.19
C PRO A 108 -25.22 -5.35 0.17
N ASP A 109 -26.43 -5.89 0.17
CA ASP A 109 -27.17 -6.22 1.40
C ASP A 109 -26.43 -7.26 2.24
N GLU A 110 -25.65 -8.14 1.60
CA GLU A 110 -24.79 -9.15 2.21
C GLU A 110 -23.75 -8.53 3.14
N VAL A 111 -23.31 -7.28 2.90
CA VAL A 111 -22.41 -6.58 3.83
C VAL A 111 -23.03 -6.50 5.23
N ASN A 112 -24.34 -6.33 5.32
CA ASN A 112 -25.05 -6.21 6.60
C ASN A 112 -25.64 -7.54 7.06
N THR A 113 -26.01 -8.43 6.14
CA THR A 113 -26.80 -9.64 6.44
C THR A 113 -25.97 -10.91 6.53
N SER A 114 -24.73 -10.94 6.04
CA SER A 114 -23.89 -12.14 6.05
C SER A 114 -23.70 -12.66 7.48
N LYS A 115 -23.94 -13.97 7.65
CA LYS A 115 -23.79 -14.65 8.93
C LYS A 115 -22.30 -14.82 9.30
N ASN A 116 -21.49 -15.23 8.33
CA ASN A 116 -20.04 -15.30 8.42
C ASN A 116 -19.47 -14.19 7.55
N TYR A 117 -18.95 -13.12 8.16
CA TYR A 117 -18.58 -11.93 7.40
C TYR A 117 -17.19 -12.08 6.74
N GLY A 118 -16.27 -12.81 7.38
CA GLY A 118 -15.00 -13.22 6.79
C GLY A 118 -15.18 -14.02 5.49
N ASP A 119 -16.10 -15.00 5.46
CA ASP A 119 -16.41 -15.78 4.25
C ASP A 119 -16.97 -14.90 3.12
N TYR A 120 -17.78 -13.91 3.47
CA TYR A 120 -18.28 -12.93 2.52
C TYR A 120 -17.13 -12.10 1.93
N LEU A 121 -16.22 -11.57 2.75
CA LEU A 121 -15.06 -10.84 2.25
C LEU A 121 -14.12 -11.72 1.40
N LYS A 122 -13.98 -13.01 1.73
CA LYS A 122 -13.26 -13.99 0.91
C LYS A 122 -13.91 -14.13 -0.47
N THR A 123 -15.25 -14.11 -0.53
CA THR A 123 -15.99 -14.09 -1.81
C THR A 123 -15.77 -12.79 -2.58
N VAL A 124 -15.72 -11.63 -1.90
CA VAL A 124 -15.38 -10.34 -2.53
C VAL A 124 -13.98 -10.38 -3.16
N TRP A 125 -13.00 -10.91 -2.43
CA TRP A 125 -11.65 -11.15 -2.97
C TRP A 125 -11.68 -12.10 -4.18
N GLN A 126 -12.27 -13.28 -4.04
CA GLN A 126 -12.31 -14.27 -5.13
C GLN A 126 -13.01 -13.75 -6.38
N THR A 127 -14.03 -12.90 -6.26
CA THR A 127 -14.76 -12.40 -7.43
C THR A 127 -14.13 -11.18 -8.09
N HIS A 128 -13.14 -10.55 -7.45
CA HIS A 128 -12.47 -9.36 -7.97
C HIS A 128 -11.39 -9.71 -9.01
N ASN A 129 -11.22 -8.85 -10.02
CA ASN A 129 -10.27 -9.08 -11.12
C ASN A 129 -8.80 -9.10 -10.65
N ALA A 130 -8.44 -8.27 -9.66
CA ALA A 130 -7.12 -8.28 -9.01
C ALA A 130 -6.62 -9.70 -8.63
N SER A 131 -7.51 -10.58 -8.17
CA SER A 131 -7.19 -11.94 -7.73
C SER A 131 -6.85 -12.89 -8.88
N HIS A 132 -7.23 -12.52 -10.10
CA HIS A 132 -7.10 -13.30 -11.32
C HIS A 132 -6.38 -12.52 -12.43
N HIS A 133 -5.70 -11.44 -12.07
CA HIS A 133 -5.10 -10.54 -13.05
C HIS A 133 -4.01 -11.25 -13.86
N PRO A 134 -3.96 -11.08 -15.20
CA PRO A 134 -3.05 -11.84 -16.08
C PRO A 134 -1.57 -11.57 -15.86
N LEU A 135 -1.21 -10.50 -15.14
CA LEU A 135 0.17 -10.15 -14.78
C LEU A 135 0.95 -11.34 -14.21
N PHE A 136 0.40 -12.04 -13.22
CA PHE A 136 1.13 -13.12 -12.57
C PHE A 136 1.21 -14.38 -13.42
N GLU A 137 0.24 -14.62 -14.32
CA GLU A 137 0.36 -15.67 -15.33
C GLU A 137 1.47 -15.34 -16.34
N PHE A 138 1.58 -14.08 -16.76
CA PHE A 138 2.67 -13.61 -17.61
C PHE A 138 4.04 -13.76 -16.93
N LEU A 139 4.18 -13.38 -15.65
CA LEU A 139 5.40 -13.60 -14.88
C LEU A 139 5.74 -15.12 -14.79
N GLU A 140 4.73 -15.95 -14.55
CA GLU A 140 4.83 -17.42 -14.43
C GLU A 140 5.14 -18.15 -15.75
N LYS A 141 4.86 -17.56 -16.92
CA LYS A 141 5.01 -18.28 -18.21
C LYS A 141 5.91 -17.61 -19.23
N ASP A 142 5.81 -16.28 -19.36
CA ASP A 142 6.28 -15.57 -20.56
C ASP A 142 7.34 -14.50 -20.26
N ALA A 143 7.36 -13.97 -19.03
CA ALA A 143 8.29 -12.90 -18.67
C ALA A 143 9.75 -13.30 -18.87
N SER A 144 10.55 -12.35 -19.34
CA SER A 144 12.00 -12.43 -19.39
C SER A 144 12.63 -12.11 -18.03
N THR A 145 13.92 -12.43 -17.86
CA THR A 145 14.70 -12.04 -16.68
C THR A 145 14.69 -10.53 -16.45
N GLN A 146 14.77 -9.73 -17.52
CA GLN A 146 14.72 -8.27 -17.41
C GLN A 146 13.37 -7.78 -16.85
N GLN A 147 12.26 -8.41 -17.27
CA GLN A 147 10.92 -8.10 -16.77
C GLN A 147 10.73 -8.54 -15.32
N LEU A 148 11.24 -9.72 -14.92
CA LEU A 148 11.24 -10.11 -13.49
C LEU A 148 12.02 -9.13 -12.62
N TYR A 149 13.19 -8.67 -13.09
CA TYR A 149 13.98 -7.70 -12.33
C TYR A 149 13.29 -6.34 -12.24
N TYR A 150 12.52 -5.96 -13.26
CA TYR A 150 11.67 -4.78 -13.18
C TYR A 150 10.58 -4.95 -12.12
N PHE A 151 9.92 -6.13 -12.07
CA PHE A 151 8.93 -6.45 -11.04
C PHE A 151 9.52 -6.35 -9.62
N PHE A 152 10.70 -6.95 -9.38
CA PHE A 152 11.38 -6.86 -8.08
C PHE A 152 11.70 -5.41 -7.68
N LYS A 153 11.96 -4.52 -8.63
CA LYS A 153 12.18 -3.10 -8.30
C LYS A 153 10.86 -2.40 -7.96
N SER A 154 9.81 -2.63 -8.76
CA SER A 154 8.51 -1.97 -8.58
C SER A 154 7.81 -2.35 -7.27
N ASP A 155 8.11 -3.54 -6.77
CA ASP A 155 7.51 -4.14 -5.57
C ASP A 155 8.23 -3.68 -4.28
N SER A 156 9.42 -3.05 -4.40
CA SER A 156 10.30 -2.78 -3.25
C SER A 156 9.71 -1.83 -2.21
N ALA A 157 9.10 -0.74 -2.66
CA ALA A 157 8.76 0.38 -1.80
C ALA A 157 7.73 0.03 -0.71
N LEU A 158 6.65 -0.68 -1.07
CA LEU A 158 5.60 -1.05 -0.12
C LEU A 158 6.05 -2.17 0.82
N ASN A 159 6.68 -3.22 0.28
CA ASN A 159 7.14 -4.37 1.07
C ASN A 159 8.16 -3.96 2.15
N LEU A 160 9.04 -3.00 1.85
CA LEU A 160 10.04 -2.53 2.81
C LEU A 160 9.47 -1.75 4.01
N ILE A 161 8.18 -1.39 4.00
CA ILE A 161 7.50 -0.74 5.14
C ILE A 161 6.34 -1.57 5.71
N PHE A 162 6.11 -2.79 5.23
CA PHE A 162 4.91 -3.56 5.58
C PHE A 162 4.82 -3.84 7.09
N PHE A 163 5.94 -4.13 7.74
CA PHE A 163 6.05 -4.19 9.20
C PHE A 163 5.44 -2.96 9.91
N ASP A 164 5.78 -1.74 9.46
CA ASP A 164 5.26 -0.50 10.06
C ASP A 164 3.73 -0.41 9.87
N LEU A 165 3.23 -0.86 8.71
CA LEU A 165 1.80 -0.88 8.41
C LEU A 165 1.05 -1.84 9.34
N VAL A 166 1.59 -3.04 9.59
CA VAL A 166 1.05 -3.98 10.58
C VAL A 166 1.08 -3.34 11.98
N ALA A 167 2.18 -2.69 12.36
CA ALA A 167 2.30 -2.04 13.66
C ALA A 167 1.21 -0.96 13.90
N TYR A 168 0.85 -0.19 12.88
CA TYR A 168 -0.23 0.80 12.96
C TYR A 168 -1.59 0.19 13.27
N THR A 169 -1.85 -1.05 12.87
CA THR A 169 -3.11 -1.75 13.20
C THR A 169 -3.23 -2.10 14.69
N LEU A 170 -2.10 -2.20 15.41
CA LEU A 170 -2.12 -2.56 16.82
C LEU A 170 -2.56 -1.39 17.71
N ILE A 171 -2.33 -0.15 17.28
CA ILE A 171 -2.58 1.07 18.06
C ILE A 171 -4.08 1.25 18.33
N GLY A 172 -4.48 1.06 19.59
CA GLY A 172 -5.88 1.18 19.99
C GLY A 172 -6.78 0.08 19.43
N SER A 173 -6.21 -1.07 19.08
CA SER A 173 -6.93 -2.29 18.69
C SER A 173 -7.71 -2.89 19.86
N GLN A 174 -8.78 -3.65 19.53
CA GLN A 174 -9.55 -4.39 20.52
C GLN A 174 -8.66 -5.45 21.19
N PRO A 175 -8.71 -5.62 22.53
CA PRO A 175 -7.82 -6.55 23.22
C PRO A 175 -7.80 -7.97 22.64
N GLU A 176 -8.96 -8.46 22.18
CA GLU A 176 -9.16 -9.80 21.65
C GLU A 176 -8.43 -10.03 20.32
N THR A 177 -8.20 -8.99 19.52
CA THR A 177 -7.51 -9.10 18.22
C THR A 177 -6.00 -8.93 18.33
N ARG A 178 -5.49 -8.50 19.49
CA ARG A 178 -4.06 -8.17 19.67
C ARG A 178 -3.15 -9.37 19.52
N GLY A 179 -3.58 -10.55 19.97
CA GLY A 179 -2.79 -11.78 19.84
C GLY A 179 -2.47 -12.05 18.37
N THR A 180 -3.51 -12.09 17.53
CA THR A 180 -3.41 -12.31 16.09
C THR A 180 -2.57 -11.24 15.38
N ILE A 181 -2.82 -9.96 15.64
CA ILE A 181 -2.05 -8.86 15.04
C ILE A 181 -0.57 -8.93 15.47
N SER A 182 -0.30 -9.28 16.73
CA SER A 182 1.07 -9.35 17.24
C SER A 182 1.82 -10.56 16.70
N GLU A 183 1.13 -11.67 16.41
CA GLU A 183 1.73 -12.83 15.75
C GLU A 183 2.20 -12.47 14.34
N ASN A 184 1.34 -11.84 13.54
CA ASN A 184 1.74 -11.35 12.21
C ASN A 184 2.93 -10.37 12.30
N LEU A 185 2.88 -9.40 13.22
CA LEU A 185 3.99 -8.48 13.47
C LEU A 185 5.30 -9.20 13.86
N TRP A 186 5.21 -10.31 14.60
CA TRP A 186 6.36 -11.10 15.06
C TRP A 186 6.98 -11.89 13.90
N ASP A 187 6.16 -12.39 12.98
CA ASP A 187 6.59 -13.07 11.75
C ASP A 187 7.32 -12.10 10.81
N GLU A 188 6.81 -10.88 10.63
CA GLU A 188 7.43 -9.82 9.80
C GLU A 188 8.88 -9.49 10.22
N ILE A 189 9.18 -9.58 11.52
CA ILE A 189 10.52 -9.35 12.07
C ILE A 189 11.34 -10.64 12.22
N GLY A 190 10.95 -11.71 11.53
CA GLY A 190 11.69 -12.98 11.52
C GLY A 190 11.82 -13.58 12.92
N HIS A 191 10.79 -13.41 13.76
CA HIS A 191 10.82 -13.80 15.17
C HIS A 191 12.00 -13.21 15.96
N GLY A 192 12.38 -11.97 15.64
CA GLY A 192 13.49 -11.25 16.27
C GLY A 192 14.88 -11.60 15.71
N ASP A 193 14.97 -12.49 14.72
CA ASP A 193 16.20 -12.72 13.97
C ASP A 193 16.37 -11.65 12.89
N ASN A 194 17.34 -10.75 13.09
CA ASN A 194 17.62 -9.66 12.17
C ASN A 194 17.98 -10.14 10.75
N VAL A 195 18.43 -11.38 10.55
CA VAL A 195 18.72 -11.91 9.20
C VAL A 195 17.43 -12.29 8.48
N PHE A 196 16.45 -12.85 9.19
CA PHE A 196 15.22 -13.41 8.62
C PHE A 196 14.01 -12.46 8.68
N THR A 197 14.20 -11.20 9.08
CA THR A 197 13.16 -10.17 8.88
C THR A 197 12.76 -10.13 7.40
N HIS A 198 11.47 -9.97 7.10
CA HIS A 198 10.97 -9.94 5.72
C HIS A 198 11.62 -8.83 4.90
N VAL A 199 11.88 -7.67 5.52
CA VAL A 199 12.67 -6.58 4.94
C VAL A 199 14.05 -7.03 4.45
N ASN A 200 14.79 -7.80 5.26
CA ASN A 200 16.13 -8.26 4.87
C ASN A 200 16.10 -9.43 3.91
N LEU A 201 15.07 -10.29 3.97
CA LEU A 201 14.83 -11.31 2.94
C LEU A 201 14.55 -10.65 1.58
N TYR A 202 13.77 -9.57 1.54
CA TYR A 202 13.51 -8.82 0.31
C TYR A 202 14.79 -8.18 -0.25
N LYS A 203 15.61 -7.57 0.61
CA LYS A 203 16.91 -7.03 0.21
C LYS A 203 17.84 -8.12 -0.32
N ASP A 204 17.80 -9.32 0.24
CA ASP A 204 18.57 -10.48 -0.25
C ASP A 204 18.10 -10.90 -1.66
N VAL A 205 16.79 -10.88 -1.95
CA VAL A 205 16.28 -11.11 -3.33
C VAL A 205 16.96 -10.17 -4.32
N LEU A 206 16.97 -8.86 -4.04
CA LEU A 206 17.59 -7.86 -4.92
C LEU A 206 19.11 -8.07 -5.04
N ALA A 207 19.80 -8.24 -3.91
CA ALA A 207 21.25 -8.37 -3.88
C ALA A 207 21.74 -9.61 -4.63
N ARG A 208 21.02 -10.73 -4.56
CA ARG A 208 21.37 -11.98 -5.25
C ARG A 208 21.24 -11.90 -6.77
N GLN A 209 20.48 -10.92 -7.26
CA GLN A 209 20.33 -10.63 -8.70
C GLN A 209 21.18 -9.44 -9.15
N ASP A 210 22.14 -9.00 -8.33
CA ASP A 210 22.97 -7.80 -8.55
C ASP A 210 22.14 -6.51 -8.76
N ILE A 211 20.93 -6.45 -8.17
CA ILE A 211 20.07 -5.27 -8.21
C ILE A 211 20.40 -4.38 -7.00
N THR A 212 20.97 -3.20 -7.27
CA THR A 212 21.22 -2.21 -6.22
C THR A 212 19.91 -1.66 -5.67
N LEU A 213 19.72 -1.61 -4.36
CA LEU A 213 18.58 -0.93 -3.74
C LEU A 213 18.95 0.53 -3.45
N PRO A 214 18.38 1.54 -4.15
CA PRO A 214 18.61 2.95 -3.84
C PRO A 214 17.93 3.34 -2.52
N THR A 215 18.34 4.44 -1.89
CA THR A 215 17.79 4.94 -0.60
C THR A 215 16.32 5.31 -0.66
N ASN A 216 15.85 5.68 -1.86
CA ASN A 216 14.46 6.01 -2.13
C ASN A 216 13.60 4.76 -2.38
N HIS A 217 14.18 3.56 -2.39
CA HIS A 217 13.50 2.27 -2.60
C HIS A 217 12.66 2.23 -3.89
N TYR A 218 13.16 2.80 -4.99
CA TYR A 218 12.52 2.79 -6.31
C TYR A 218 11.18 3.54 -6.40
N ILE A 219 10.91 4.50 -5.51
CA ILE A 219 9.69 5.33 -5.59
C ILE A 219 9.62 6.17 -6.86
N ASP A 220 10.74 6.40 -7.55
CA ASP A 220 10.78 7.05 -8.87
C ASP A 220 10.06 6.23 -9.95
N MET A 221 9.84 4.93 -9.72
CA MET A 221 9.04 4.07 -10.59
C MET A 221 7.52 4.22 -10.36
N TYR A 222 7.09 4.87 -9.28
CA TYR A 222 5.68 4.97 -8.94
C TYR A 222 4.90 5.89 -9.90
N GLY A 223 3.90 5.29 -10.54
CA GLY A 223 2.79 6.02 -11.18
C GLY A 223 1.69 6.38 -10.18
N THR A 224 0.59 6.95 -10.68
CA THR A 224 -0.59 7.33 -9.89
C THR A 224 -1.17 6.14 -9.12
N GLU A 225 -1.18 4.98 -9.74
CA GLU A 225 -1.80 3.73 -9.30
C GLU A 225 -0.98 3.10 -8.16
N ALA A 226 0.35 3.08 -8.31
CA ALA A 226 1.27 2.68 -7.24
C ALA A 226 1.18 3.61 -6.02
N LEU A 227 1.12 4.93 -6.26
CA LEU A 227 0.93 5.93 -5.20
C LEU A 227 -0.41 5.72 -4.48
N ALA A 228 -1.50 5.53 -5.22
CA ALA A 228 -2.83 5.28 -4.65
C ALA A 228 -2.85 3.97 -3.82
N GLY A 229 -2.20 2.91 -4.30
CA GLY A 229 -2.05 1.65 -3.56
C GLY A 229 -1.31 1.83 -2.25
N HIS A 230 -0.17 2.53 -2.26
CA HIS A 230 0.57 2.86 -1.04
C HIS A 230 -0.25 3.75 -0.09
N ASN A 231 -0.88 4.78 -0.64
CA ASN A 231 -1.71 5.72 0.12
C ASN A 231 -2.93 5.06 0.76
N ALA A 232 -3.44 3.95 0.22
CA ALA A 232 -4.58 3.22 0.80
C ALA A 232 -4.25 2.68 2.20
N PHE A 233 -3.03 2.18 2.41
CA PHE A 233 -2.56 1.78 3.73
C PHE A 233 -2.35 2.99 4.64
N MET A 234 -1.60 3.98 4.16
CA MET A 234 -1.24 5.14 4.97
C MET A 234 -2.44 5.98 5.40
N LEU A 235 -3.47 6.09 4.55
CA LEU A 235 -4.76 6.69 4.90
C LEU A 235 -5.33 6.09 6.18
N GLY A 236 -5.33 4.76 6.28
CA GLY A 236 -5.81 4.03 7.45
C GLY A 236 -4.88 4.14 8.66
N CYS A 237 -3.55 4.12 8.43
CA CYS A 237 -2.53 4.17 9.47
C CYS A 237 -2.56 5.49 10.25
N VAL A 238 -2.68 6.62 9.54
CA VAL A 238 -2.52 7.95 10.16
C VAL A 238 -3.86 8.64 10.47
N ASN A 239 -4.99 8.05 10.07
CA ASN A 239 -6.32 8.56 10.36
C ASN A 239 -7.15 7.53 11.13
N ARG A 240 -7.28 7.71 12.45
CA ARG A 240 -8.03 6.77 13.30
C ARG A 240 -9.48 6.52 12.85
N LYS A 241 -10.10 7.50 12.18
CA LYS A 241 -11.45 7.39 11.56
C LYS A 241 -11.53 6.33 10.46
N HIS A 242 -10.39 5.94 9.89
CA HIS A 242 -10.26 4.93 8.83
C HIS A 242 -9.68 3.61 9.32
N TYR A 243 -9.58 3.40 10.64
CA TYR A 243 -9.02 2.18 11.22
C TYR A 243 -9.68 0.90 10.68
N TYR A 244 -11.00 0.83 10.60
CA TYR A 244 -11.66 -0.37 10.07
C TYR A 244 -11.43 -0.54 8.56
N LYS A 245 -11.29 0.55 7.80
CA LYS A 245 -10.83 0.47 6.40
C LYS A 245 -9.40 -0.09 6.32
N LEU A 246 -8.50 0.31 7.23
CA LEU A 246 -7.13 -0.25 7.28
C LEU A 246 -7.16 -1.77 7.43
N LEU A 247 -7.96 -2.30 8.36
CA LEU A 247 -8.02 -3.75 8.57
C LEU A 247 -8.56 -4.48 7.32
N GLY A 248 -9.50 -3.88 6.58
CA GLY A 248 -9.93 -4.41 5.28
C GLY A 248 -8.81 -4.38 4.23
N VAL A 249 -8.02 -3.31 4.19
CA VAL A 249 -6.84 -3.19 3.31
C VAL A 249 -5.79 -4.26 3.64
N MET A 250 -5.50 -4.49 4.93
CA MET A 250 -4.58 -5.53 5.39
C MET A 250 -5.07 -6.93 5.02
N ALA A 251 -6.32 -7.25 5.37
CA ALA A 251 -6.91 -8.56 5.09
C ALA A 251 -6.88 -8.90 3.59
N MET A 252 -7.18 -7.93 2.72
CA MET A 252 -7.13 -8.18 1.28
C MET A 252 -5.72 -8.37 0.73
N THR A 253 -4.71 -7.74 1.34
CA THR A 253 -3.31 -7.90 0.94
C THR A 253 -2.84 -9.34 1.21
N GLU A 254 -3.10 -9.79 2.44
CA GLU A 254 -2.69 -11.11 2.95
C GLU A 254 -3.36 -12.28 2.21
N VAL A 255 -4.56 -12.08 1.63
CA VAL A 255 -5.20 -13.10 0.77
C VAL A 255 -4.80 -12.99 -0.71
N LEU A 256 -4.37 -11.82 -1.18
CA LEU A 256 -3.95 -11.61 -2.57
C LEU A 256 -2.58 -12.22 -2.84
N ASP A 257 -1.65 -12.09 -1.90
CA ASP A 257 -0.23 -12.33 -2.13
C ASP A 257 0.13 -13.82 -2.32
N PRO A 258 -0.34 -14.80 -1.51
CA PRO A 258 0.05 -16.21 -1.66
C PRO A 258 -0.12 -16.82 -3.06
N PRO A 259 -1.30 -16.75 -3.71
CA PRO A 259 -1.47 -17.34 -5.04
C PRO A 259 -0.65 -16.61 -6.11
N GLN A 260 -0.42 -15.31 -5.94
CA GLN A 260 0.35 -14.48 -6.86
C GLN A 260 1.86 -14.75 -6.74
N TYR A 261 2.36 -14.86 -5.51
CA TYR A 261 3.76 -15.22 -5.25
C TYR A 261 4.09 -16.64 -5.65
N THR A 262 3.14 -17.58 -5.57
CA THR A 262 3.32 -18.92 -6.14
C THR A 262 3.66 -18.86 -7.63
N LYS A 263 2.93 -18.04 -8.38
CA LYS A 263 3.16 -17.82 -9.82
C LYS A 263 4.49 -17.12 -10.10
N LEU A 264 4.82 -16.09 -9.32
CA LEU A 264 6.09 -15.38 -9.43
C LEU A 264 7.28 -16.32 -9.19
N VAL A 265 7.24 -17.13 -8.13
CA VAL A 265 8.29 -18.12 -7.81
C VAL A 265 8.45 -19.12 -8.94
N ASN A 266 7.36 -19.68 -9.48
CA ASN A 266 7.42 -20.56 -10.65
C ASN A 266 8.11 -19.88 -11.85
N GLY A 267 7.82 -18.58 -12.05
CA GLY A 267 8.46 -17.79 -13.10
C GLY A 267 9.96 -17.58 -12.89
N CYS A 268 10.38 -17.35 -11.64
CA CYS A 268 11.79 -17.24 -11.28
C CYS A 268 12.53 -18.56 -11.52
N LEU A 269 11.97 -19.69 -11.06
CA LEU A 269 12.55 -21.02 -11.24
C LEU A 269 12.67 -21.39 -12.72
N ARG A 270 11.67 -21.05 -13.56
CA ARG A 270 11.74 -21.21 -15.03
C ARG A 270 12.98 -20.54 -15.61
N LEU A 271 13.33 -19.37 -15.09
CA LEU A 271 14.45 -18.55 -15.57
C LEU A 271 15.78 -18.84 -14.87
N GLY A 272 15.85 -19.90 -14.06
CA GLY A 272 17.10 -20.42 -13.49
C GLY A 272 17.46 -19.86 -12.11
N LEU A 273 16.59 -19.07 -11.48
CA LEU A 273 16.73 -18.74 -10.06
C LEU A 273 16.49 -20.01 -9.21
N ILE A 274 17.09 -20.07 -8.04
CA ILE A 274 16.91 -21.16 -7.07
C ILE A 274 16.05 -20.70 -5.88
N ASP A 275 15.54 -21.62 -5.06
CA ASP A 275 14.68 -21.32 -3.90
C ASP A 275 15.25 -20.24 -2.98
N ARG A 276 16.58 -20.22 -2.80
CA ARG A 276 17.27 -19.22 -1.99
C ARG A 276 17.15 -17.80 -2.58
N ASP A 277 17.11 -17.65 -3.90
CA ASP A 277 17.00 -16.36 -4.59
C ASP A 277 15.63 -15.71 -4.40
N VAL A 278 14.62 -16.50 -4.04
CA VAL A 278 13.22 -16.08 -3.91
C VAL A 278 12.68 -16.36 -2.50
N LYS A 279 13.58 -16.44 -1.50
CA LYS A 279 13.23 -16.85 -0.14
C LYS A 279 12.12 -15.99 0.46
N TYR A 280 12.17 -14.67 0.24
CA TYR A 280 11.10 -13.73 0.61
C TYR A 280 9.72 -14.23 0.14
N TYR A 281 9.56 -14.43 -1.17
CA TYR A 281 8.27 -14.81 -1.76
C TYR A 281 7.82 -16.20 -1.31
N THR A 282 8.74 -17.17 -1.20
CA THR A 282 8.38 -18.53 -0.76
C THR A 282 7.89 -18.59 0.69
N GLU A 283 8.36 -17.67 1.54
CA GLU A 283 7.91 -17.55 2.92
C GLU A 283 6.45 -17.06 3.00
N HIS A 284 6.14 -16.02 2.25
CA HIS A 284 4.80 -15.42 2.15
C HIS A 284 3.76 -16.37 1.53
N ILE A 285 4.15 -17.29 0.64
CA ILE A 285 3.22 -18.32 0.11
C ILE A 285 2.61 -19.17 1.23
N THR A 286 3.37 -19.49 2.28
CA THR A 286 2.89 -20.40 3.33
C THR A 286 2.34 -19.64 4.52
N ILE A 287 3.07 -18.62 4.98
CA ILE A 287 2.72 -17.87 6.19
C ILE A 287 1.44 -17.06 5.95
N ASP A 288 1.31 -16.39 4.81
CA ASP A 288 0.20 -15.45 4.61
C ASP A 288 -1.13 -16.15 4.34
N ILE A 289 -1.13 -17.46 4.00
CA ILE A 289 -2.37 -18.25 4.00
C ILE A 289 -3.01 -18.22 5.40
N LYS A 290 -2.19 -18.41 6.44
CA LYS A 290 -2.65 -18.32 7.83
C LYS A 290 -3.05 -16.89 8.16
N HIS A 291 -2.22 -15.91 7.81
CA HIS A 291 -2.53 -14.50 8.10
C HIS A 291 -3.82 -14.02 7.44
N GLY A 292 -4.06 -14.36 6.17
CA GLY A 292 -5.28 -14.00 5.48
C GLY A 292 -6.54 -14.51 6.20
N ASP A 293 -6.54 -15.79 6.59
CA ASP A 293 -7.64 -16.36 7.37
C ASP A 293 -7.71 -15.72 8.78
N ASP A 294 -6.59 -15.45 9.44
CA ASP A 294 -6.53 -14.80 10.74
C ASP A 294 -7.08 -13.35 10.72
N TRP A 295 -6.72 -12.56 9.71
CA TRP A 295 -7.27 -11.22 9.53
C TRP A 295 -8.78 -11.25 9.30
N LEU A 296 -9.27 -12.19 8.50
CA LEU A 296 -10.71 -12.33 8.21
C LEU A 296 -11.50 -12.82 9.43
N TYR A 297 -11.04 -13.89 10.08
CA TYR A 297 -11.83 -14.62 11.08
C TYR A 297 -11.48 -14.25 12.52
N ASN A 298 -10.21 -13.95 12.81
CA ASN A 298 -9.73 -13.67 14.17
C ASN A 298 -9.58 -12.17 14.45
N VAL A 299 -9.65 -11.31 13.42
CA VAL A 299 -9.69 -9.85 13.58
C VAL A 299 -11.03 -9.28 13.12
N ILE A 300 -11.37 -9.41 11.84
CA ILE A 300 -12.55 -8.76 11.25
C ILE A 300 -13.85 -9.34 11.82
N ASP A 301 -14.03 -10.66 11.82
CA ASP A 301 -15.26 -11.28 12.34
C ASP A 301 -15.45 -10.99 13.84
N VAL A 302 -14.37 -10.98 14.63
CA VAL A 302 -14.41 -10.62 16.06
C VAL A 302 -14.99 -9.22 16.25
N ILE A 303 -14.52 -8.25 15.46
CA ILE A 303 -14.99 -6.86 15.54
C ILE A 303 -16.41 -6.73 14.96
N ALA A 304 -16.66 -7.29 13.79
CA ALA A 304 -17.92 -7.18 13.04
C ALA A 304 -19.11 -7.87 13.72
N ASN A 305 -18.85 -8.92 14.51
CA ASN A 305 -19.88 -9.59 15.31
C ASN A 305 -20.27 -8.78 16.54
N ARG A 306 -19.33 -8.00 17.10
CA ARG A 306 -19.59 -7.11 18.23
C ARG A 306 -20.25 -5.82 17.81
N ASP A 307 -19.80 -5.23 16.71
CA ASP A 307 -20.35 -3.99 16.15
C ASP A 307 -20.56 -4.13 14.64
N PRO A 308 -21.78 -4.53 14.21
CA PRO A 308 -22.10 -4.68 12.79
C PRO A 308 -21.95 -3.40 11.96
N ALA A 309 -21.95 -2.21 12.57
CA ALA A 309 -21.74 -0.96 11.84
C ALA A 309 -20.34 -0.88 11.22
N THR A 310 -19.37 -1.61 11.78
CA THR A 310 -17.99 -1.69 11.26
C THR A 310 -17.88 -2.42 9.92
N ARG A 311 -18.85 -3.30 9.59
CA ARG A 311 -18.86 -4.10 8.36
C ARG A 311 -18.75 -3.24 7.12
N ARG A 312 -19.47 -2.13 7.06
CA ARG A 312 -19.36 -1.20 5.93
C ARG A 312 -17.93 -0.70 5.73
N GLU A 313 -17.22 -0.39 6.81
CA GLU A 313 -15.87 0.13 6.74
C GLU A 313 -14.86 -0.93 6.33
N PHE A 314 -14.98 -2.16 6.82
CA PHE A 314 -14.18 -3.30 6.37
C PHE A 314 -14.36 -3.54 4.87
N TYR A 315 -15.61 -3.61 4.40
CA TYR A 315 -15.93 -3.78 2.98
C TYR A 315 -15.31 -2.68 2.11
N LEU A 316 -15.44 -1.41 2.52
CA LEU A 316 -14.85 -0.29 1.79
C LEU A 316 -13.31 -0.36 1.75
N GLY A 317 -12.68 -0.74 2.86
CA GLY A 317 -11.23 -0.98 2.92
C GLY A 317 -10.78 -2.09 1.99
N SER A 318 -11.51 -3.21 2.00
CA SER A 318 -11.25 -4.35 1.12
C SER A 318 -11.36 -3.97 -0.35
N LEU A 319 -12.45 -3.28 -0.74
CA LEU A 319 -12.60 -2.78 -2.11
C LEU A 319 -11.51 -1.78 -2.50
N LEU A 320 -11.13 -0.87 -1.60
CA LEU A 320 -10.06 0.10 -1.85
C LEU A 320 -8.75 -0.62 -2.21
N ARG A 321 -8.37 -1.64 -1.42
CA ARG A 321 -7.14 -2.41 -1.69
C ARG A 321 -7.24 -3.18 -3.01
N LEU A 322 -8.34 -3.88 -3.25
CA LEU A 322 -8.53 -4.68 -4.46
C LEU A 322 -8.53 -3.82 -5.74
N ARG A 323 -9.20 -2.67 -5.72
CA ARG A 323 -9.26 -1.74 -6.87
C ARG A 323 -7.92 -1.06 -7.12
N THR A 324 -7.22 -0.65 -6.07
CA THR A 324 -5.87 -0.07 -6.23
C THR A 324 -4.85 -1.11 -6.70
N ALA A 325 -4.96 -2.36 -6.23
CA ALA A 325 -4.17 -3.48 -6.73
C ALA A 325 -4.40 -3.72 -8.23
N GLU A 326 -5.65 -3.81 -8.66
CA GLU A 326 -6.01 -4.03 -10.07
C GLU A 326 -5.41 -2.95 -10.96
N ARG A 327 -5.65 -1.66 -10.64
CA ARG A 327 -5.12 -0.54 -11.43
C ARG A 327 -3.58 -0.54 -11.47
N TYR A 328 -2.93 -0.89 -10.36
CA TYR A 328 -1.48 -1.04 -10.31
C TYR A 328 -1.00 -2.19 -11.19
N TYR A 329 -1.68 -3.35 -11.17
CA TYR A 329 -1.33 -4.50 -11.99
C TYR A 329 -1.53 -4.23 -13.49
N ASP A 330 -2.57 -3.49 -13.88
CA ASP A 330 -2.79 -3.04 -15.25
C ASP A 330 -1.60 -2.18 -15.73
N GLN A 331 -1.22 -1.18 -14.93
CA GLN A 331 -0.09 -0.30 -15.25
C GLN A 331 1.24 -1.07 -15.31
N LEU A 332 1.49 -1.93 -14.34
CA LEU A 332 2.73 -2.71 -14.27
C LEU A 332 2.83 -3.67 -15.46
N MET A 333 1.73 -4.33 -15.84
CA MET A 333 1.68 -5.18 -17.02
C MET A 333 2.04 -4.41 -18.29
N GLN A 334 1.48 -3.21 -18.49
CA GLN A 334 1.83 -2.36 -19.63
C GLN A 334 3.31 -1.97 -19.65
N LYS A 335 3.89 -1.65 -18.48
CA LYS A 335 5.32 -1.32 -18.36
C LYS A 335 6.19 -2.52 -18.70
N LEU A 336 5.85 -3.71 -18.21
CA LEU A 336 6.60 -4.93 -18.47
C LEU A 336 6.56 -5.30 -19.95
N LEU A 337 5.40 -5.23 -20.61
CA LEU A 337 5.26 -5.53 -22.04
C LEU A 337 6.01 -4.54 -22.95
N ALA A 338 6.36 -3.36 -22.45
CA ALA A 338 7.12 -2.35 -23.18
C ALA A 338 8.65 -2.48 -23.03
N LEU A 339 9.13 -3.36 -22.14
CA LEU A 339 10.54 -3.75 -22.02
C LEU A 339 10.88 -4.83 -23.04
#